data_AF-A0A427B111-F1
#
_entry.id   AF-A0A427B111-F1
#
_cell.length_a   1.000
_cell.length_b   1.000
_cell.length_c   1.000
_cell.angle_alpha   90.00
_cell.angle_beta   90.00
_cell.angle_gamma   90.00
#
_symmetry.space_group_name_H-M   'P 1'
#
loop_
_entity.id
_entity.type
_entity.pdbx_description
1 polymer ?
#
loop_
_entity_poly.entity_id
_entity_poly.type
_entity_poly.pdbx_seq_one_letter_code
_entity_poly.pdbx_strand_id
1 'polypeptide(L)'
;MQKLSLGDHWRIYDGEEAINPRFAAKKKHTGLLHSKGLARVTPCASGTESRLAYDAEGSYSRRCCAIYDSRRRQLAEIHKKESAQGISLGLDVFRLVVEPELDSAFAMAMVILLEQMFGSRGSLLRG
;
A
#
# COMPACT_ATOMS: atom_id res chain seq x y z
N MET A 1 -0.26 1.61 -29.72
CA MET A 1 1.10 1.75 -29.15
C MET A 1 1.03 1.46 -27.66
N GLN A 2 1.54 0.30 -27.24
CA GLN A 2 1.59 -0.10 -25.83
C GLN A 2 2.75 0.65 -25.17
N LYS A 3 2.45 1.62 -24.31
CA LYS A 3 3.46 2.34 -23.54
C LYS A 3 3.94 1.42 -22.41
N LEU A 4 5.08 0.77 -22.61
CA LEU A 4 5.82 0.09 -21.56
C LEU A 4 6.45 1.18 -20.68
N SER A 5 5.80 1.59 -19.58
CA SER A 5 6.49 2.39 -18.57
C SER A 5 7.48 1.47 -17.85
N LEU A 6 8.76 1.83 -17.82
CA LEU A 6 9.70 1.28 -16.83
C LEU A 6 9.03 1.42 -15.47
N GLY A 7 8.70 0.29 -14.85
CA GLY A 7 7.82 0.25 -13.68
C GLY A 7 8.30 1.26 -12.64
N ASP A 8 7.38 2.07 -12.15
CA ASP A 8 7.66 2.92 -11.00
C ASP A 8 8.11 1.99 -9.85
N HIS A 9 9.28 2.28 -9.26
CA HIS A 9 9.83 1.55 -8.13
C HIS A 9 9.86 2.50 -6.93
N TRP A 10 9.33 2.05 -5.81
CA TRP A 10 9.34 2.80 -4.56
C TRP A 10 10.31 2.16 -3.57
N ARG A 11 10.82 2.98 -2.66
CA ARG A 11 11.67 2.55 -1.55
C ARG A 11 11.14 3.11 -0.24
N ILE A 12 11.17 2.30 0.79
CA ILE A 12 10.75 2.65 2.15
C ILE A 12 12.00 2.66 3.01
N TYR A 13 12.22 3.76 3.72
CA TYR A 13 13.36 4.01 4.58
C TYR A 13 12.88 4.15 6.03
N ASP A 14 13.76 3.88 6.98
CA ASP A 14 13.50 4.24 8.37
C ASP A 14 13.90 5.71 8.58
N GLY A 15 12.98 6.51 9.11
CA GLY A 15 13.21 7.94 9.33
C GLY A 15 13.25 8.79 8.05
N GLU A 16 13.92 9.93 8.13
CA GLU A 16 13.99 10.91 7.04
C GLU A 16 15.23 10.72 6.14
N GLU A 17 16.14 9.84 6.51
CA GLU A 17 17.39 9.63 5.79
C GLU A 17 17.17 8.75 4.55
N ALA A 18 17.65 9.20 3.39
CA ALA A 18 17.53 8.48 2.12
C ALA A 18 18.65 7.45 1.91
N ILE A 19 19.13 6.83 2.99
CA ILE A 19 20.18 5.81 2.98
C ILE A 19 19.63 4.48 3.50
N ASN A 20 20.13 3.36 2.99
CA ASN A 20 19.76 2.02 3.44
C ASN A 20 18.23 1.74 3.44
N PRO A 21 17.59 1.64 2.26
CA PRO A 21 16.17 1.33 2.20
C PRO A 21 15.89 0.01 2.92
N ARG A 22 14.83 -0.01 3.73
CA ARG A 22 14.37 -1.21 4.43
C ARG A 22 13.57 -2.12 3.47
N PHE A 23 12.74 -1.52 2.63
CA PHE A 23 11.94 -2.24 1.64
C PHE A 23 11.96 -1.58 0.26
N ALA A 24 11.81 -2.42 -0.77
CA ALA A 24 11.51 -2.03 -2.14
C ALA A 24 10.07 -2.42 -2.47
N ALA A 25 9.36 -1.57 -3.21
CA ALA A 25 7.99 -1.80 -3.61
C ALA A 25 7.80 -1.63 -5.11
N LYS A 26 6.97 -2.50 -5.69
CA LYS A 26 6.60 -2.50 -7.10
C LYS A 26 5.09 -2.45 -7.23
N LYS A 27 4.61 -1.52 -8.04
CA LYS A 27 3.19 -1.47 -8.43
C LYS A 27 2.86 -2.67 -9.32
N LYS A 28 1.76 -3.35 -9.04
CA LYS A 28 1.25 -4.43 -9.90
C LYS A 28 0.35 -3.82 -10.98
N HIS A 29 0.56 -4.20 -12.23
CA HIS A 29 -0.28 -3.76 -13.35
C HIS A 29 -1.52 -4.64 -13.44
N THR A 30 -2.70 -4.03 -13.38
CA THR A 30 -4.02 -4.69 -13.33
C THR A 30 -4.53 -5.19 -14.70
N GLY A 31 -3.67 -5.24 -15.72
CA GLY A 31 -4.09 -5.37 -17.13
C GLY A 31 -3.98 -6.75 -17.78
N LEU A 32 -3.51 -7.79 -17.09
CA LEU A 32 -3.24 -9.09 -17.75
C LEU A 32 -4.19 -10.22 -17.33
N LEU A 33 -4.58 -10.30 -16.06
CA LEU A 33 -5.61 -11.19 -15.53
C LEU A 33 -6.34 -10.41 -14.43
N HIS A 34 -7.53 -10.84 -14.01
CA HIS A 34 -8.41 -10.26 -12.96
C HIS A 34 -7.75 -10.17 -11.55
N SER A 35 -6.50 -9.73 -11.46
CA SER A 35 -5.68 -9.61 -10.28
C SER A 35 -6.13 -8.39 -9.48
N LYS A 36 -6.59 -8.65 -8.26
CA LYS A 36 -6.82 -7.61 -7.24
C LYS A 36 -5.50 -7.02 -6.71
N GLY A 37 -4.34 -7.46 -7.19
CA GLY A 37 -3.03 -7.00 -6.71
C GLY A 37 -2.75 -5.54 -7.06
N LEU A 38 -2.42 -4.75 -6.03
CA LEU A 38 -2.03 -3.34 -6.12
C LEU A 38 -0.51 -3.15 -6.08
N ALA A 39 0.15 -3.78 -5.12
CA ALA A 39 1.59 -3.65 -4.93
C ALA A 39 2.21 -4.93 -4.36
N ARG A 40 3.49 -5.13 -4.61
CA ARG A 40 4.34 -6.07 -3.88
C ARG A 40 5.48 -5.33 -3.21
N VAL A 41 5.72 -5.62 -1.94
CA VAL A 41 6.77 -5.02 -1.11
C VAL A 41 7.69 -6.12 -0.62
N THR A 42 8.99 -5.92 -0.77
CA THR A 42 10.03 -6.92 -0.46
C THR A 42 11.17 -6.26 0.31
N PRO A 43 11.81 -6.95 1.27
CA PRO A 43 12.94 -6.41 2.00
C PRO A 43 14.12 -6.18 1.06
N CYS A 44 14.90 -5.11 1.29
CA CYS A 44 16.11 -4.84 0.50
C CYS A 44 17.33 -5.62 0.98
N ALA A 45 17.38 -6.02 2.26
CA ALA A 45 18.49 -6.78 2.82
C ALA A 45 18.32 -8.29 2.59
N SER A 46 19.38 -8.95 2.11
CA SER A 46 19.44 -10.40 1.88
C SER A 46 19.93 -11.15 3.13
N GLY A 47 19.18 -11.06 4.24
CA GLY A 47 19.38 -11.90 5.43
C GLY A 47 18.38 -13.06 5.49
N THR A 48 18.44 -13.93 6.50
CA THR A 48 17.46 -15.02 6.73
C THR A 48 16.00 -14.52 6.84
N GLU A 49 15.82 -13.23 7.16
CA GLU A 49 14.60 -12.42 7.14
C GLU A 49 14.03 -12.12 5.71
N SER A 50 14.72 -12.56 4.65
CA SER A 50 14.40 -12.39 3.21
C SER A 50 13.01 -12.92 2.77
N ARG A 51 12.22 -13.46 3.71
CA ARG A 51 10.88 -14.01 3.47
C ARG A 51 9.72 -13.05 3.80
N LEU A 52 10.00 -11.87 4.35
CA LEU A 52 8.99 -10.87 4.71
C LEU A 52 8.52 -10.06 3.49
N ALA A 53 7.91 -10.74 2.53
CA ALA A 53 7.25 -10.09 1.41
C ALA A 53 5.79 -9.81 1.75
N TYR A 54 5.32 -8.62 1.35
CA TYR A 54 3.93 -8.21 1.52
C TYR A 54 3.26 -7.95 0.18
N ASP A 55 1.98 -8.29 0.10
CA ASP A 55 1.13 -8.02 -1.05
C ASP A 55 -0.03 -7.12 -0.62
N ALA A 56 -0.20 -5.98 -1.30
CA ALA A 56 -1.40 -5.17 -1.17
C ALA A 56 -2.40 -5.56 -2.26
N GLU A 57 -3.66 -5.75 -1.88
CA GLU A 57 -4.75 -6.13 -2.78
C GLU A 57 -5.98 -5.25 -2.58
N GLY A 58 -6.88 -5.19 -3.57
CA GLY A 58 -8.16 -4.51 -3.51
C GLY A 58 -8.24 -3.26 -4.38
N SER A 59 -8.88 -2.22 -3.88
CA SER A 59 -9.08 -0.94 -4.58
C SER A 59 -8.83 0.23 -3.65
N TYR A 60 -7.69 0.90 -3.86
CA TYR A 60 -7.29 2.02 -3.00
C TYR A 60 -8.16 3.26 -3.19
N SER A 61 -8.62 3.52 -4.42
CA SER A 61 -9.58 4.60 -4.71
C SER A 61 -10.94 4.41 -4.02
N ARG A 62 -11.30 3.17 -3.66
CA ARG A 62 -12.50 2.85 -2.88
C ARG A 62 -12.22 2.67 -1.39
N ARG A 63 -10.96 2.88 -0.94
CA ARG A 63 -10.49 2.57 0.41
C ARG A 63 -10.93 1.17 0.87
N CYS A 64 -10.69 0.18 0.01
CA CYS A 64 -11.02 -1.22 0.26
C CYS A 64 -9.78 -2.04 -0.11
N CYS A 65 -8.78 -2.01 0.77
CA CYS A 65 -7.49 -2.65 0.55
C CYS A 65 -7.12 -3.54 1.72
N ALA A 66 -6.48 -4.65 1.43
CA ALA A 66 -5.91 -5.52 2.45
C ALA A 66 -4.42 -5.75 2.17
N ILE A 67 -3.63 -5.86 3.24
CA ILE A 67 -2.21 -6.14 3.20
C ILE A 67 -2.00 -7.55 3.73
N TYR A 68 -1.31 -8.37 2.94
CA TYR A 68 -1.06 -9.77 3.24
C TYR A 68 0.43 -10.05 3.37
N ASP A 69 0.79 -10.97 4.27
CA ASP A 69 2.13 -11.55 4.29
C ASP A 69 2.32 -12.63 3.20
N SER A 70 3.54 -13.18 3.12
CA SER A 70 3.88 -14.27 2.21
C SER A 70 3.11 -15.57 2.45
N ARG A 71 2.48 -15.73 3.63
CA ARG A 71 1.61 -16.85 4.00
C ARG A 71 0.13 -16.56 3.76
N ARG A 72 -0.20 -15.44 3.09
CA ARG A 72 -1.59 -15.01 2.81
C ARG A 72 -2.40 -14.69 4.06
N ARG A 73 -1.76 -14.39 5.20
CA ARG A 73 -2.47 -13.84 6.36
C ARG A 73 -2.70 -12.35 6.15
N GLN A 74 -3.94 -11.90 6.35
CA GLN A 74 -4.25 -10.48 6.35
C GLN A 74 -3.66 -9.86 7.62
N LEU A 75 -2.83 -8.83 7.46
CA LEU A 75 -2.14 -8.15 8.55
C LEU A 75 -2.60 -6.71 8.74
N ALA A 76 -3.22 -6.12 7.72
CA ALA A 76 -3.89 -4.83 7.85
C ALA A 76 -4.97 -4.67 6.78
N GLU A 77 -5.93 -3.79 7.07
CA GLU A 77 -7.03 -3.48 6.17
C GLU A 77 -7.37 -1.99 6.19
N ILE A 78 -7.54 -1.43 5.00
CA ILE A 78 -7.99 -0.06 4.77
C ILE A 78 -9.45 -0.12 4.37
N HIS A 79 -10.28 0.55 5.16
CA HIS A 79 -11.72 0.66 4.97
C HIS A 79 -12.16 2.09 4.83
N LYS A 80 -13.12 2.33 3.95
CA LYS A 80 -13.85 3.59 3.90
C LYS A 80 -14.50 3.88 5.26
N LYS A 81 -14.41 5.14 5.73
CA LYS A 81 -15.13 5.57 6.93
C LYS A 81 -16.48 6.18 6.54
N GLU A 82 -17.51 5.76 7.26
CA GLU A 82 -18.87 6.27 7.13
C GLU A 82 -19.32 6.88 8.46
N SER A 83 -20.21 7.87 8.39
CA SER A 83 -20.86 8.44 9.57
C SER A 83 -21.79 7.41 10.21
N ALA A 84 -22.32 7.73 11.40
CA ALA A 84 -23.35 6.92 12.04
C ALA A 84 -24.61 6.75 11.16
N GLN A 85 -24.85 7.65 10.19
CA GLN A 85 -25.95 7.56 9.22
C GLN A 85 -25.55 6.83 7.92
N GLY A 86 -24.38 6.18 7.86
CA GLY A 86 -23.90 5.47 6.67
C GLY A 86 -23.41 6.38 5.54
N ILE A 87 -23.16 7.66 5.83
CA ILE A 87 -22.71 8.63 4.83
C ILE A 87 -21.18 8.59 4.75
N SER A 88 -20.67 8.38 3.54
CA SER A 88 -19.25 8.48 3.20
C SER A 88 -18.60 9.79 3.65
N LEU A 89 -17.54 9.71 4.45
CA LEU A 89 -16.82 10.90 4.96
C LEU A 89 -15.70 11.40 4.02
N GLY A 90 -15.73 11.00 2.75
CA GLY A 90 -14.69 11.28 1.76
C GLY A 90 -13.61 10.22 1.72
N LEU A 91 -12.57 10.43 0.89
CA LEU A 91 -11.45 9.49 0.75
C LEU A 91 -10.29 9.78 1.70
N ASP A 92 -10.24 10.99 2.26
CA ASP A 92 -9.21 11.40 3.22
C ASP A 92 -9.49 10.85 4.63
N VAL A 93 -10.75 10.48 4.89
CA VAL A 93 -11.18 9.89 6.15
C VAL A 93 -11.45 8.39 5.95
N PHE A 94 -10.56 7.56 6.46
CA PHE A 94 -10.65 6.10 6.39
C PHE A 94 -10.31 5.45 7.74
N ARG A 95 -10.59 4.16 7.86
CA ARG A 95 -10.14 3.30 8.96
C ARG A 95 -8.98 2.45 8.47
N LEU A 96 -7.91 2.40 9.25
CA LEU A 96 -6.82 1.44 9.10
C LEU A 96 -6.88 0.50 10.30
N VAL A 97 -7.15 -0.78 10.05
CA VAL A 97 -7.10 -1.84 11.07
C VAL A 97 -5.78 -2.57 10.89
N VAL A 98 -5.01 -2.72 11.96
CA VAL A 98 -3.66 -3.31 11.93
C VAL A 98 -3.64 -4.46 12.93
N GLU A 99 -3.24 -5.65 12.47
CA GLU A 99 -3.07 -6.80 13.33
C GLU A 99 -1.82 -6.63 14.21
N PRO A 100 -1.78 -7.20 15.43
CA PRO A 100 -0.66 -7.04 16.37
C PRO A 100 0.71 -7.44 15.80
N GLU A 101 0.74 -8.34 14.81
CA GLU A 101 1.97 -8.81 14.16
C GLU A 101 2.54 -7.83 13.12
N LEU A 102 1.82 -6.75 12.79
CA LEU A 102 2.28 -5.73 11.86
C LEU A 102 2.58 -4.44 12.59
N ASP A 103 3.80 -3.94 12.39
CA ASP A 103 4.20 -2.63 12.88
C ASP A 103 3.30 -1.52 12.29
N SER A 104 2.76 -0.67 13.16
CA SER A 104 1.80 0.36 12.76
C SER A 104 2.44 1.45 11.89
N ALA A 105 3.72 1.77 12.12
CA ALA A 105 4.45 2.72 11.27
C ALA A 105 4.65 2.13 9.87
N PHE A 106 4.98 0.86 9.75
CA PHE A 106 5.04 0.17 8.46
C PHE A 106 3.67 0.07 7.77
N ALA A 107 2.59 -0.19 8.52
CA ALA A 107 1.23 -0.15 7.98
C ALA A 107 0.88 1.23 7.40
N MET A 108 1.26 2.31 8.09
CA MET A 108 1.11 3.68 7.57
C MET A 108 1.99 3.94 6.34
N ALA A 109 3.21 3.42 6.30
CA ALA A 109 4.07 3.51 5.11
C ALA A 109 3.41 2.82 3.90
N MET A 110 2.69 1.71 4.10
CA MET A 110 1.87 1.08 3.05
C MET A 110 0.74 1.98 2.55
N VAL A 111 0.05 2.70 3.44
CA VAL A 111 -0.98 3.67 3.04
C VAL A 111 -0.38 4.77 2.16
N ILE A 112 0.73 5.38 2.59
CA ILE A 112 1.42 6.44 1.85
C ILE A 112 1.89 5.93 0.49
N LEU A 113 2.45 4.72 0.45
CA LEU A 113 2.86 4.05 -0.78
C LEU A 113 1.70 3.90 -1.77
N LEU A 114 0.54 3.43 -1.29
CA LEU A 114 -0.66 3.28 -2.13
C LEU A 114 -1.23 4.63 -2.56
N GLU A 115 -1.16 5.67 -1.73
CA GLU A 115 -1.51 7.04 -2.11
C GLU A 115 -0.60 7.58 -3.22
N GLN A 116 0.71 7.36 -3.15
CA GLN A 116 1.62 7.75 -4.22
C GLN A 116 1.37 6.98 -5.53
N MET A 117 0.99 5.70 -5.42
CA MET A 117 0.73 4.84 -6.58
C MET A 117 -0.62 5.08 -7.26
N PHE A 118 -1.66 5.36 -6.48
CA PHE A 118 -3.07 5.32 -6.92
C PHE A 118 -3.90 6.52 -6.47
N GLY A 119 -3.34 7.41 -5.65
CA GLY A 119 -3.96 8.67 -5.28
C GLY A 119 -4.24 9.53 -6.50
N SER A 120 -5.36 10.24 -6.46
CA SER A 120 -5.65 11.25 -7.48
C SER A 120 -4.75 12.44 -7.19
N ARG A 121 -3.98 12.92 -8.17
CA ARG A 121 -3.08 14.10 -8.09
C ARG A 121 -3.76 15.42 -7.63
N GLY A 122 -5.03 15.40 -7.24
CA GLY A 122 -5.85 16.56 -6.89
C GLY A 122 -6.26 16.70 -5.41
N SER A 123 -5.90 15.79 -4.49
CA SER A 123 -6.22 15.99 -3.06
C SER A 123 -5.28 16.98 -2.35
N LEU A 124 -4.06 17.18 -2.86
CA LEU A 124 -3.10 18.15 -2.32
C LEU A 124 -3.32 19.61 -2.78
N LEU A 125 -4.32 19.88 -3.64
CA LEU A 125 -4.59 21.22 -4.19
C LEU A 125 -5.91 21.84 -3.71
N ARG A 126 -6.50 21.30 -2.64
CA ARG A 126 -7.65 21.93 -1.96
C ARG A 126 -7.38 21.99 -0.46
N GLY A 127 -6.43 22.84 -0.11
CA GLY A 127 -6.30 23.44 1.23
C GLY A 127 -6.68 24.90 1.15
#